data_AF-A0A9P7X686-F1
#
_entry.id   AF-A0A9P7X686-F1
#
_cell.length_a   1.000
_cell.length_b   1.000
_cell.length_c   1.000
_cell.angle_alpha   90.00
_cell.angle_beta   90.00
_cell.angle_gamma   90.00
#
_symmetry.space_group_name_H-M   'P 1'
#
loop_
_entity.id
_entity.type
_entity.pdbx_description
1 polymer ?
#
loop_
_entity_poly.entity_id
_entity_poly.type
_entity_poly.pdbx_seq_one_letter_code
_entity_poly.pdbx_strand_id
1 'polypeptide(L)'
;MSTLSLASPMRSACVTLATNGQLLPGAAKYHHSGSACRDEESQHQMPEDEAQLTTRPNDDPHHLEYSIPKVVESLRGGLRDSCNAAATVAALLATIEAAMIVVIKTPVTTTTATLVGSASSTTGSANATTLLLILSYVGLILNASTTFSAHLLVDRLGKFSFMSKGIKPILTNSSVRSARRLLGCYSASGKVWHILEFHYFSTLRAGFLVISAQILTFVWISEGKAVVIISTVTAVFCLIPFITIFF
;
A
#
# COMPACT_ATOMS: atom_id res chain seq x y z
N MET A 1 31.37 39.24 -6.88
CA MET A 1 29.90 39.31 -7.05
C MET A 1 29.58 38.82 -8.44
N SER A 2 29.28 37.53 -8.55
CA SER A 2 28.87 36.89 -9.81
C SER A 2 27.78 35.89 -9.47
N THR A 3 26.55 36.21 -9.88
CA THR A 3 25.36 35.39 -9.70
C THR A 3 25.34 34.28 -10.75
N LEU A 4 25.66 33.05 -10.35
CA LEU A 4 25.48 31.87 -11.19
C LEU A 4 24.03 31.37 -11.05
N SER A 5 23.28 31.62 -12.12
CA SER A 5 21.94 31.13 -12.39
C SER A 5 21.94 29.60 -12.52
N LEU A 6 21.32 28.92 -11.55
CA LEU A 6 21.10 27.48 -11.57
C LEU A 6 19.65 27.17 -11.97
N ALA A 7 19.37 27.24 -13.27
CA ALA A 7 18.16 26.69 -13.85
C ALA A 7 18.42 25.21 -14.18
N SER A 8 17.83 24.31 -13.40
CA SER A 8 17.86 22.87 -13.67
C SER A 8 16.47 22.42 -14.14
N PRO A 9 16.31 21.89 -15.35
CA PRO A 9 15.04 21.33 -15.78
C PRO A 9 14.81 19.97 -15.10
N MET A 10 13.75 19.89 -14.30
CA MET A 10 13.16 18.64 -13.83
C MET A 10 12.70 17.82 -15.04
N ARG A 11 13.59 17.02 -15.62
CA ARG A 11 13.20 15.95 -16.54
C ARG A 11 12.65 14.81 -15.70
N SER A 12 11.33 14.70 -15.75
CA SER A 12 10.56 13.51 -15.42
C SER A 12 11.24 12.27 -16.02
N ALA A 13 11.89 11.47 -15.18
CA ALA A 13 12.32 10.13 -15.54
C ALA A 13 11.07 9.25 -15.58
N CYS A 14 10.38 9.27 -16.71
CA CYS A 14 9.48 8.21 -17.11
C CYS A 14 10.32 6.95 -17.26
N VAL A 15 10.33 6.11 -16.23
CA VAL A 15 10.87 4.75 -16.30
C VAL A 15 9.94 3.96 -17.21
N THR A 16 10.26 4.00 -18.51
CA THR A 16 9.71 3.09 -19.50
C THR A 16 10.35 1.73 -19.26
N LEU A 17 9.66 0.88 -18.50
CA LEU A 17 9.99 -0.53 -18.34
C LEU A 17 9.66 -1.22 -19.67
N ALA A 18 10.62 -1.20 -20.60
CA ALA A 18 10.56 -1.96 -21.84
C ALA A 18 10.81 -3.45 -21.52
N THR A 19 9.76 -4.15 -21.13
CA THR A 19 9.72 -5.62 -21.16
C THR A 19 9.58 -6.07 -22.61
N ASN A 20 10.68 -6.62 -23.16
CA ASN A 20 10.69 -7.29 -24.44
C ASN A 20 9.72 -8.48 -24.45
N GLY A 21 8.61 -8.32 -25.16
CA GLY A 21 7.96 -9.28 -26.04
C GLY A 21 7.90 -10.76 -25.64
N GLN A 22 6.75 -11.18 -25.11
CA GLN A 22 6.01 -12.28 -25.71
C GLN A 22 4.50 -11.96 -25.70
N LEU A 23 3.92 -11.94 -26.89
CA LEU A 23 2.51 -11.70 -27.16
C LEU A 23 1.63 -12.78 -26.52
N LEU A 24 0.68 -12.38 -25.68
CA LEU A 24 -0.58 -13.09 -25.49
C LEU A 24 -1.70 -12.23 -26.09
N PRO A 25 -2.40 -12.71 -27.13
CA PRO A 25 -3.55 -12.00 -27.70
C PRO A 25 -4.80 -12.33 -26.87
N GLY A 26 -5.41 -11.31 -26.28
CA GLY A 26 -6.75 -11.45 -25.68
C GLY A 26 -6.89 -10.79 -24.31
N ALA A 27 -6.78 -9.47 -24.26
CA ALA A 27 -7.25 -8.70 -23.11
C ALA A 27 -8.23 -7.63 -23.59
N ALA A 28 -9.46 -7.81 -23.14
CA ALA A 28 -10.58 -6.90 -23.36
C ALA A 28 -10.26 -5.48 -22.85
N LYS A 29 -10.74 -4.50 -23.61
CA LYS A 29 -10.81 -3.08 -23.23
C LYS A 29 -11.46 -2.93 -21.85
N TYR A 30 -10.67 -2.63 -20.82
CA TYR A 30 -11.18 -1.97 -19.62
C TYR A 30 -11.06 -0.47 -19.82
N HIS A 31 -12.20 0.15 -20.14
CA HIS A 31 -12.37 1.59 -20.14
C HIS A 31 -12.20 2.11 -18.71
N HIS A 32 -11.16 2.91 -18.50
CA HIS A 32 -11.04 3.78 -17.34
C HIS A 32 -12.19 4.81 -17.41
N SER A 33 -13.20 4.66 -16.56
CA SER A 33 -14.19 5.71 -16.34
C SER A 33 -13.60 6.70 -15.34
N GLY A 34 -13.30 7.90 -15.84
CA GLY A 34 -12.78 9.01 -15.08
C GLY A 34 -13.83 9.55 -14.11
N SER A 35 -13.37 9.76 -12.87
CA SER A 35 -14.00 10.66 -11.91
C SER A 35 -13.78 12.09 -12.38
N ALA A 36 -14.73 12.64 -13.14
CA ALA A 36 -14.88 14.07 -13.35
C ALA A 36 -16.04 14.56 -12.47
N CYS A 37 -15.71 15.34 -11.44
CA CYS A 37 -16.64 16.31 -10.89
C CYS A 37 -17.09 17.21 -12.05
N ARG A 38 -18.37 17.19 -12.36
CA ARG A 38 -19.01 18.20 -13.21
C ARG A 38 -20.31 18.60 -12.55
N ASP A 39 -20.22 19.67 -11.78
CA ASP A 39 -21.34 20.57 -11.57
C ASP A 39 -21.72 21.12 -12.94
N GLU A 40 -22.96 20.92 -13.37
CA GLU A 40 -23.72 21.91 -14.15
C GLU A 40 -25.20 21.50 -14.21
N GLU A 41 -25.93 22.14 -13.32
CA GLU A 41 -27.28 22.66 -13.47
C GLU A 41 -27.72 22.89 -14.93
N SER A 42 -28.79 22.20 -15.36
CA SER A 42 -29.70 22.73 -16.39
C SER A 42 -31.05 22.03 -16.34
N GLN A 43 -32.04 22.86 -16.06
CA GLN A 43 -33.47 22.60 -16.13
C GLN A 43 -33.87 22.10 -17.54
N HIS A 44 -34.62 21.00 -17.61
CA HIS A 44 -35.64 20.88 -18.63
C HIS A 44 -36.82 20.05 -18.14
N GLN A 45 -37.99 20.62 -18.39
CA GLN A 45 -39.30 20.25 -17.90
C GLN A 45 -40.09 19.53 -19.01
N MET A 46 -41.03 18.68 -18.58
CA MET A 46 -42.20 18.11 -19.28
C MET A 46 -42.04 16.88 -20.19
N PRO A 47 -43.13 16.09 -20.42
CA PRO A 47 -44.41 16.00 -19.69
C PRO A 47 -44.80 14.56 -19.30
N GLU A 48 -45.83 14.50 -18.46
CA GLU A 48 -46.76 13.38 -18.30
C GLU A 48 -47.23 12.84 -19.66
N ASP A 49 -47.24 11.51 -19.85
CA ASP A 49 -48.47 10.78 -20.19
C ASP A 49 -48.22 9.26 -20.36
N GLU A 50 -49.10 8.53 -19.68
CA GLU A 50 -49.59 7.17 -19.93
C GLU A 50 -48.78 6.19 -20.81
N ALA A 51 -48.27 5.15 -20.14
CA ALA A 51 -48.62 3.79 -20.53
C ALA A 51 -48.70 2.91 -19.28
N GLN A 52 -49.90 2.82 -18.72
CA GLN A 52 -50.27 1.81 -17.73
C GLN A 52 -50.15 0.42 -18.37
N LEU A 53 -48.97 -0.21 -18.23
CA LEU A 53 -48.87 -1.66 -18.34
C LEU A 53 -48.99 -2.23 -16.93
N THR A 54 -50.19 -2.67 -16.61
CA THR A 54 -50.55 -3.41 -15.39
C THR A 54 -49.74 -4.70 -15.29
N THR A 55 -48.53 -4.61 -14.73
CA THR A 55 -47.77 -5.76 -14.25
C THR A 55 -48.44 -6.27 -12.98
N ARG A 56 -48.92 -7.50 -13.04
CA ARG A 56 -49.47 -8.25 -11.91
C ARG A 56 -48.55 -8.15 -10.68
N PRO A 57 -49.10 -8.04 -9.45
CA PRO A 57 -48.31 -8.22 -8.24
C PRO A 57 -47.89 -9.70 -8.20
N ASN A 58 -46.67 -9.96 -8.66
CA ASN A 58 -45.99 -11.22 -8.39
C ASN A 58 -45.55 -11.12 -6.93
N ASP A 59 -46.46 -11.48 -6.03
CA ASP A 59 -46.15 -11.81 -4.65
C ASP A 59 -45.28 -13.08 -4.66
N ASP A 60 -44.01 -12.95 -5.05
CA ASP A 60 -42.98 -13.96 -4.80
C ASP A 60 -42.52 -13.76 -3.35
N PRO A 61 -42.96 -14.61 -2.39
CA PRO A 61 -42.85 -14.33 -0.96
C PRO A 61 -41.43 -14.41 -0.39
N HIS A 62 -40.39 -14.45 -1.23
CA HIS A 62 -39.02 -14.73 -0.79
C HIS A 62 -37.92 -13.86 -1.37
N HIS A 63 -38.23 -12.78 -2.12
CA HIS A 63 -37.20 -11.80 -2.49
C HIS A 63 -36.94 -10.82 -1.33
N LEU A 64 -36.35 -11.34 -0.24
CA LEU A 64 -35.78 -10.52 0.82
C LEU A 64 -34.57 -9.78 0.23
N GLU A 65 -34.80 -8.54 -0.19
CA GLU A 65 -33.74 -7.61 -0.58
C GLU A 65 -32.92 -7.28 0.68
N TYR A 66 -31.97 -8.16 0.98
CA TYR A 66 -31.06 -7.96 2.09
C TYR A 66 -30.06 -6.87 1.71
N SER A 67 -30.31 -5.66 2.19
CA SER A 67 -29.37 -4.55 2.11
C SER A 67 -28.39 -4.62 3.28
N ILE A 68 -27.10 -4.55 2.99
CA ILE A 68 -26.04 -4.51 4.01
C ILE A 68 -26.16 -3.17 4.76
N PRO A 69 -26.04 -3.15 6.10
CA PRO A 69 -26.07 -1.89 6.84
C PRO A 69 -25.01 -0.91 6.32
N LYS A 70 -25.41 0.34 6.05
CA LYS A 70 -24.53 1.41 5.49
C LYS A 70 -23.21 1.58 6.26
N VAL A 71 -23.20 1.31 7.57
CA VAL A 71 -22.00 1.37 8.42
C VAL A 71 -20.96 0.32 8.00
N VAL A 72 -21.39 -0.90 7.67
CA VAL A 72 -20.50 -1.98 7.22
C VAL A 72 -19.93 -1.65 5.83
N GLU A 73 -20.75 -1.03 4.98
CA GLU A 73 -20.32 -0.59 3.66
C GLU A 73 -19.25 0.51 3.73
N SER A 74 -19.48 1.54 4.56
CA SER A 74 -18.50 2.61 4.78
C SER A 74 -17.18 2.08 5.35
N LEU A 75 -17.26 1.18 6.34
CA LEU A 75 -16.07 0.58 6.95
C LEU A 75 -15.29 -0.30 5.96
N ARG A 76 -16.00 -1.04 5.10
CA ARG A 76 -15.39 -1.84 4.04
C ARG A 76 -14.70 -0.96 3.00
N GLY A 77 -15.31 0.15 2.61
CA GLY A 77 -14.71 1.15 1.73
C GLY A 77 -13.40 1.68 2.32
N GLY A 78 -13.44 2.17 3.56
CA GLY A 78 -12.24 2.68 4.24
C GLY A 78 -11.13 1.64 4.40
N LEU A 79 -11.48 0.38 4.71
CA LEU A 79 -10.50 -0.70 4.78
C LEU A 79 -9.87 -0.99 3.41
N ARG A 80 -10.65 -1.04 2.34
CA ARG A 80 -10.15 -1.26 0.98
C ARG A 80 -9.19 -0.16 0.57
N ASP A 81 -9.55 1.09 0.81
CA ASP A 81 -8.74 2.25 0.45
C ASP A 81 -7.43 2.26 1.24
N SER A 82 -7.47 1.96 2.55
CA SER A 82 -6.27 1.85 3.38
C SER A 82 -5.34 0.71 2.92
N CYS A 83 -5.88 -0.45 2.55
CA CYS A 83 -5.10 -1.58 2.04
C CYS A 83 -4.45 -1.25 0.70
N ASN A 84 -5.17 -0.58 -0.21
CA ASN A 84 -4.63 -0.15 -1.50
C ASN A 84 -3.50 0.86 -1.31
N ALA A 85 -3.70 1.88 -0.47
CA ALA A 85 -2.67 2.88 -0.18
C ALA A 85 -1.41 2.22 0.40
N ALA A 86 -1.57 1.31 1.36
CA ALA A 86 -0.46 0.58 1.95
C ALA A 86 0.25 -0.35 0.94
N ALA A 87 -0.49 -1.01 0.04
CA ALA A 87 0.09 -1.81 -1.04
C ALA A 87 0.95 -0.95 -1.98
N THR A 88 0.47 0.24 -2.33
CA THR A 88 1.23 1.20 -3.15
C THR A 88 2.51 1.64 -2.46
N VAL A 89 2.44 2.00 -1.17
CA VAL A 89 3.63 2.37 -0.38
C VAL A 89 4.62 1.21 -0.29
N ALA A 90 4.16 -0.01 -0.01
CA ALA A 90 5.02 -1.19 0.04
C ALA A 90 5.68 -1.49 -1.32
N ALA A 91 4.96 -1.32 -2.43
CA ALA A 91 5.53 -1.47 -3.77
C ALA A 91 6.60 -0.41 -4.09
N LEU A 92 6.40 0.84 -3.67
CA LEU A 92 7.40 1.91 -3.80
C LEU A 92 8.65 1.59 -2.99
N LEU A 93 8.46 1.15 -1.74
CA LEU A 93 9.54 0.73 -0.87
C LEU A 93 10.33 -0.45 -1.46
N ALA A 94 9.66 -1.47 -2.01
CA ALA A 94 10.31 -2.57 -2.73
C ALA A 94 11.13 -2.08 -3.94
N THR A 95 10.65 -1.06 -4.65
CA THR A 95 11.37 -0.46 -5.78
C THR A 95 12.65 0.24 -5.31
N ILE A 96 12.59 0.97 -4.20
CA ILE A 96 13.76 1.61 -3.57
C ILE A 96 14.78 0.55 -3.15
N GLU A 97 14.33 -0.56 -2.57
CA GLU A 97 15.21 -1.68 -2.19
C GLU A 97 15.92 -2.30 -3.40
N ALA A 98 15.17 -2.54 -4.48
CA ALA A 98 15.76 -3.05 -5.73
C ALA A 98 16.80 -2.09 -6.31
N ALA A 99 16.53 -0.79 -6.30
CA ALA A 99 17.49 0.23 -6.74
C ALA A 99 18.74 0.25 -5.84
N MET A 100 18.57 0.11 -4.53
CA MET A 100 19.69 0.06 -3.59
C MET A 100 20.59 -1.15 -3.83
N ILE A 101 20.02 -2.33 -4.11
CA ILE A 101 20.80 -3.53 -4.48
C ILE A 101 21.68 -3.26 -5.70
N VAL A 102 21.14 -2.56 -6.71
CA VAL A 102 21.91 -2.19 -7.91
C VAL A 102 23.06 -1.25 -7.54
N VAL A 103 22.82 -0.24 -6.70
CA VAL A 103 23.86 0.70 -6.25
C VAL A 103 24.98 -0.01 -5.51
N ILE A 104 24.65 -0.93 -4.58
CA ILE A 104 25.65 -1.67 -3.79
C ILE A 104 26.49 -2.60 -4.67
N LYS A 105 25.87 -3.22 -5.68
CA LYS A 105 26.53 -4.21 -6.53
C LYS A 105 27.32 -3.61 -7.70
N THR A 106 27.05 -2.37 -8.07
CA THR A 106 27.72 -1.75 -9.22
C THR A 106 29.18 -1.50 -8.84
N PRO A 107 30.16 -2.19 -9.46
CA PRO A 107 31.56 -1.93 -9.18
C PRO A 107 31.86 -0.50 -9.60
N VAL A 108 32.44 0.30 -8.69
CA VAL A 108 32.90 1.65 -9.01
C VAL A 108 34.08 1.51 -9.97
N THR A 109 33.80 1.55 -11.28
CA THR A 109 34.83 1.67 -12.30
C THR A 109 35.49 3.05 -12.13
N THR A 110 36.80 3.00 -11.94
CA THR A 110 37.71 4.01 -11.39
C THR A 110 37.86 5.31 -12.21
N THR A 111 36.78 5.88 -12.74
CA THR A 111 36.84 7.16 -13.49
C THR A 111 36.03 8.27 -12.81
N THR A 112 35.22 7.96 -11.80
CA THR A 112 34.37 8.95 -11.10
C THR A 112 34.43 8.77 -9.57
N ALA A 113 35.63 8.53 -9.03
CA ALA A 113 35.86 8.31 -7.59
C ALA A 113 35.64 9.56 -6.70
N THR A 114 35.16 10.66 -7.25
CA THR A 114 35.00 11.95 -6.56
C THR A 114 33.57 12.25 -6.08
N LEU A 115 32.56 11.43 -6.43
CA LEU A 115 31.15 11.72 -6.11
C LEU A 115 30.53 10.85 -5.00
N VAL A 116 31.12 9.69 -4.72
CA VAL A 116 30.77 8.87 -3.54
C VAL A 116 32.02 8.83 -2.70
N GLY A 117 32.06 9.63 -1.64
CA GLY A 117 33.25 9.94 -0.85
C GLY A 117 34.15 8.72 -0.62
N SER A 118 35.43 8.89 -0.92
CA SER A 118 36.51 7.91 -0.75
C SER A 118 36.59 7.40 0.70
N ALA A 119 35.75 6.42 1.06
CA ALA A 119 35.83 5.65 2.30
C ALA A 119 36.68 4.37 2.12
N SER A 120 37.61 4.40 1.17
CA SER A 120 38.56 3.32 0.91
C SER A 120 39.73 3.39 1.90
N SER A 121 39.57 2.85 3.12
CA SER A 121 40.68 2.22 3.88
C SER A 121 40.32 1.95 5.35
N THR A 122 39.22 1.27 5.65
CA THR A 122 39.13 0.58 6.94
C THR A 122 38.39 -0.73 6.78
N THR A 123 39.05 -1.81 7.22
CA THR A 123 38.63 -3.22 7.19
C THR A 123 37.26 -3.47 7.83
N GLY A 124 36.67 -2.49 8.53
CA GLY A 124 35.30 -2.51 9.04
C GLY A 124 34.20 -2.27 7.98
N SER A 125 34.53 -1.72 6.80
CA SER A 125 33.53 -1.37 5.76
C SER A 125 32.95 -2.57 5.02
N ALA A 126 33.71 -3.66 4.85
CA ALA A 126 33.26 -4.85 4.12
C ALA A 126 32.07 -5.54 4.80
N ASN A 127 32.08 -5.61 6.14
CA ASN A 127 30.99 -6.19 6.92
C ASN A 127 29.73 -5.33 6.84
N ALA A 128 29.88 -4.01 6.83
CA ALA A 128 28.75 -3.07 6.78
C ALA A 128 28.05 -3.10 5.42
N THR A 129 28.81 -3.19 4.31
CA THR A 129 28.25 -3.35 2.96
C THR A 129 27.52 -4.68 2.80
N THR A 130 28.06 -5.76 3.37
CA THR A 130 27.43 -7.09 3.35
C THR A 130 26.12 -7.07 4.14
N LEU A 131 26.12 -6.44 5.33
CA LEU A 131 24.91 -6.26 6.13
C LEU A 131 23.85 -5.47 5.36
N LEU A 132 24.25 -4.37 4.72
CA LEU A 132 23.35 -3.53 3.92
C LEU A 132 22.72 -4.33 2.79
N LEU A 133 23.49 -5.17 2.09
CA LEU A 133 22.98 -6.05 1.04
C LEU A 133 21.96 -7.08 1.58
N ILE A 134 22.24 -7.69 2.74
CA ILE A 134 21.31 -8.63 3.39
C ILE A 134 20.01 -7.92 3.75
N LEU A 135 20.10 -6.73 4.36
CA LEU A 135 18.94 -5.91 4.71
C LEU A 135 18.12 -5.57 3.47
N SER A 136 18.75 -5.23 2.34
CA SER A 136 18.01 -4.88 1.12
C SER A 136 17.24 -6.07 0.55
N TYR A 137 17.82 -7.27 0.58
CA TYR A 137 17.11 -8.48 0.16
C TYR A 137 15.94 -8.82 1.10
N VAL A 138 16.14 -8.70 2.41
CA VAL A 138 15.08 -8.94 3.39
C VAL A 138 13.97 -7.91 3.24
N GLY A 139 14.31 -6.63 3.10
CA GLY A 139 13.38 -5.53 2.88
C GLY A 139 12.56 -5.72 1.61
N LEU A 140 13.21 -6.09 0.50
CA LEU A 140 12.55 -6.39 -0.76
C LEU A 140 11.50 -7.50 -0.62
N ILE A 141 11.87 -8.63 0.02
CA ILE A 141 10.96 -9.77 0.21
C ILE A 141 9.80 -9.39 1.13
N LEU A 142 10.07 -8.69 2.24
CA LEU A 142 9.04 -8.25 3.18
C LEU A 142 8.04 -7.31 2.52
N ASN A 143 8.52 -6.28 1.83
CA ASN A 143 7.68 -5.30 1.16
C ASN A 143 6.86 -5.94 0.02
N ALA A 144 7.45 -6.83 -0.77
CA ALA A 144 6.72 -7.60 -1.77
C ALA A 144 5.62 -8.48 -1.13
N SER A 145 5.95 -9.19 -0.04
CA SER A 145 4.99 -10.00 0.70
C SER A 145 3.83 -9.16 1.27
N THR A 146 4.12 -7.96 1.76
CA THR A 146 3.10 -7.01 2.23
C THR A 146 2.17 -6.60 1.09
N THR A 147 2.69 -6.29 -0.10
CA THR A 147 1.87 -5.97 -1.28
C THR A 147 0.94 -7.12 -1.66
N PHE A 148 1.45 -8.35 -1.75
CA PHE A 148 0.63 -9.53 -2.03
C PHE A 148 -0.43 -9.76 -0.95
N SER A 149 -0.07 -9.59 0.32
CA SER A 149 -0.99 -9.76 1.45
C SER A 149 -2.10 -8.71 1.44
N ALA A 150 -1.79 -7.46 1.09
CA ALA A 150 -2.76 -6.38 0.95
C ALA A 150 -3.78 -6.67 -0.16
N HIS A 151 -3.33 -7.13 -1.33
CA HIS A 151 -4.22 -7.56 -2.41
C HIS A 151 -5.11 -8.73 -1.99
N LEU A 152 -4.53 -9.75 -1.32
CA LEU A 152 -5.31 -10.88 -0.82
C LEU A 152 -6.37 -10.43 0.21
N LEU A 153 -6.05 -9.44 1.05
CA LEU A 153 -6.99 -8.87 2.00
C LEU A 153 -8.14 -8.14 1.29
N VAL A 154 -7.83 -7.38 0.23
CA VAL A 154 -8.83 -6.70 -0.63
C VAL A 154 -9.74 -7.72 -1.33
N ASP A 155 -9.18 -8.80 -1.89
CA ASP A 155 -9.96 -9.86 -2.55
C ASP A 155 -10.90 -10.56 -1.56
N ARG A 156 -10.42 -10.78 -0.33
CA ARG A 156 -11.23 -11.34 0.76
C ARG A 156 -12.31 -10.36 1.21
N LEU A 157 -12.01 -9.06 1.28
CA LEU A 157 -13.00 -8.01 1.50
C LEU A 157 -14.06 -7.99 0.40
N GLY A 158 -13.71 -8.33 -0.84
CA GLY A 158 -14.62 -8.55 -1.96
C GLY A 158 -15.70 -9.61 -1.67
N LYS A 159 -15.29 -10.75 -1.10
CA LYS A 159 -16.15 -11.91 -0.85
C LYS A 159 -17.16 -11.70 0.28
N PHE A 160 -16.91 -10.77 1.21
CA PHE A 160 -17.84 -10.50 2.33
C PHE A 160 -19.22 -10.00 1.87
N SER A 161 -19.29 -9.31 0.72
CA SER A 161 -20.57 -8.86 0.14
C SER A 161 -21.55 -10.01 -0.10
N PHE A 162 -21.01 -11.17 -0.46
CA PHE A 162 -21.82 -12.33 -0.83
C PHE A 162 -22.18 -13.20 0.37
N MET A 163 -21.30 -13.31 1.37
CA MET A 163 -21.54 -14.14 2.55
C MET A 163 -22.51 -13.52 3.56
N SER A 164 -22.69 -12.20 3.55
CA SER A 164 -23.61 -11.51 4.48
C SER A 164 -25.08 -11.91 4.29
N LYS A 165 -25.45 -12.50 3.15
CA LYS A 165 -26.84 -12.90 2.85
C LYS A 165 -27.33 -14.10 3.69
N GLY A 166 -26.43 -14.84 4.33
CA GLY A 166 -26.77 -16.07 5.08
C GLY A 166 -26.80 -15.94 6.60
N ILE A 167 -26.33 -14.82 7.16
CA ILE A 167 -26.17 -14.68 8.63
C ILE A 167 -27.37 -13.93 9.19
N LYS A 168 -28.21 -14.63 9.96
CA LYS A 168 -29.29 -13.99 10.73
C LYS A 168 -28.67 -12.99 11.70
N PRO A 169 -29.13 -11.73 11.74
CA PRO A 169 -28.58 -10.72 12.64
C PRO A 169 -28.86 -11.13 14.10
N ILE A 170 -27.85 -11.66 14.78
CA ILE A 170 -27.87 -11.81 16.25
C ILE A 170 -27.60 -10.40 16.82
N LEU A 171 -28.60 -9.52 16.69
CA LEU A 171 -28.58 -8.15 17.20
C LEU A 171 -29.28 -8.04 18.57
N THR A 172 -29.26 -9.09 19.37
CA THR A 172 -29.76 -9.08 20.75
C THR A 172 -28.62 -8.74 21.71
N ASN A 173 -28.28 -7.44 21.79
CA ASN A 173 -27.81 -6.71 22.99
C ASN A 173 -26.83 -5.57 22.62
N SER A 174 -27.23 -4.37 23.01
CA SER A 174 -26.78 -3.02 22.61
C SER A 174 -25.41 -2.55 23.13
N SER A 175 -24.42 -3.44 23.25
CA SER A 175 -23.07 -2.98 23.57
C SER A 175 -22.36 -2.51 22.29
N VAL A 176 -21.88 -1.26 22.29
CA VAL A 176 -21.08 -0.66 21.21
C VAL A 176 -19.85 -1.54 20.94
N ARG A 177 -19.99 -2.49 20.02
CA ARG A 177 -18.89 -3.39 19.63
C ARG A 177 -17.95 -2.58 18.75
N SER A 178 -16.66 -2.62 19.10
CA SER A 178 -15.57 -2.10 18.24
C SER A 178 -15.79 -2.53 16.79
N ALA A 179 -15.53 -1.64 15.84
CA ALA A 179 -15.60 -1.89 14.39
C ALA A 179 -14.94 -3.21 13.98
N ARG A 180 -13.84 -3.58 14.66
CA ARG A 180 -13.12 -4.85 14.46
C ARG A 180 -13.93 -6.08 14.88
N ARG A 181 -14.68 -5.98 15.99
CA ARG A 181 -15.61 -7.04 16.43
C ARG A 181 -16.83 -7.14 15.52
N LEU A 182 -17.35 -6.01 15.05
CA LEU A 182 -18.42 -6.01 14.05
C LEU A 182 -17.96 -6.71 12.76
N LEU A 183 -16.77 -6.38 12.25
CA LEU A 183 -16.19 -7.12 11.13
C LEU A 183 -16.00 -8.60 11.44
N GLY A 184 -15.55 -8.97 12.64
CA GLY A 184 -15.38 -10.38 13.03
C GLY A 184 -16.68 -11.19 13.11
N CYS A 185 -17.83 -10.53 13.32
CA CYS A 185 -19.14 -11.18 13.33
C CYS A 185 -19.72 -11.38 11.90
N TYR A 186 -19.41 -10.47 10.98
CA TYR A 186 -19.88 -10.54 9.58
C TYR A 186 -18.90 -11.25 8.65
N SER A 187 -17.60 -11.10 8.91
CA SER A 187 -16.56 -11.91 8.32
C SER A 187 -16.75 -13.32 8.86
N ALA A 188 -16.96 -14.29 7.96
CA ALA A 188 -16.86 -15.70 8.31
C ALA A 188 -15.63 -15.87 9.20
N SER A 189 -15.86 -16.22 10.47
CA SER A 189 -14.90 -16.15 11.58
C SER A 189 -13.79 -17.19 11.44
N GLY A 190 -13.10 -17.17 10.30
CA GLY A 190 -12.05 -18.09 9.96
C GLY A 190 -10.75 -17.61 10.58
N LYS A 191 -10.06 -18.54 11.24
CA LYS A 191 -8.67 -18.38 11.69
C LYS A 191 -7.77 -17.80 10.59
N VAL A 192 -8.07 -18.10 9.32
CA VAL A 192 -7.38 -17.59 8.13
C VAL A 192 -7.38 -16.06 8.03
N TRP A 193 -8.49 -15.38 8.36
CA TRP A 193 -8.55 -13.91 8.31
C TRP A 193 -7.59 -13.29 9.32
N HIS A 194 -7.61 -13.78 10.57
CA HIS A 194 -6.72 -13.29 11.62
C HIS A 194 -5.26 -13.57 11.31
N ILE A 195 -4.94 -14.73 10.74
CA ILE A 195 -3.57 -15.05 10.29
C ILE A 195 -3.14 -14.09 9.18
N LEU A 196 -4.00 -13.81 8.21
CA LEU A 196 -3.68 -12.90 7.11
C LEU A 196 -3.53 -11.45 7.57
N GLU A 197 -4.45 -10.97 8.42
CA GLU A 197 -4.36 -9.65 9.05
C GLU A 197 -3.07 -9.52 9.87
N PHE A 198 -2.75 -10.53 10.68
CA PHE A 198 -1.53 -10.56 11.47
C PHE A 198 -0.27 -10.56 10.59
N HIS A 199 -0.21 -11.41 9.56
CA HIS A 199 0.90 -11.50 8.62
C HIS A 199 1.10 -10.19 7.85
N TYR A 200 0.02 -9.57 7.40
CA TYR A 200 0.05 -8.27 6.74
C TYR A 200 0.63 -7.18 7.66
N PHE A 201 0.12 -7.05 8.89
CA PHE A 201 0.64 -6.05 9.82
C PHE A 201 2.06 -6.37 10.31
N SER A 202 2.44 -7.63 10.46
CA SER A 202 3.80 -8.00 10.90
C SER A 202 4.83 -7.73 9.80
N THR A 203 4.54 -8.11 8.55
CA THR A 203 5.46 -7.85 7.41
C THR A 203 5.59 -6.38 7.09
N LEU A 204 4.49 -5.60 7.13
CA LEU A 204 4.53 -4.15 6.90
C LEU A 204 5.45 -3.46 7.92
N ARG A 205 5.32 -3.81 9.20
CA ARG A 205 6.16 -3.25 10.27
C ARG A 205 7.61 -3.69 10.16
N ALA A 206 7.85 -4.97 9.90
CA ALA A 206 9.20 -5.49 9.72
C ALA A 206 9.88 -4.81 8.52
N GLY A 207 9.18 -4.62 7.40
CA GLY A 207 9.70 -3.92 6.22
C GLY A 207 10.10 -2.47 6.54
N PHE A 208 9.27 -1.74 7.29
CA PHE A 208 9.59 -0.37 7.72
C PHE A 208 10.82 -0.30 8.63
N LEU A 209 10.96 -1.24 9.57
CA LEU A 209 12.14 -1.32 10.44
C LEU A 209 13.41 -1.66 9.66
N VAL A 210 13.32 -2.56 8.68
CA VAL A 210 14.45 -2.92 7.81
C VAL A 210 14.92 -1.72 6.99
N ILE A 211 14.00 -0.96 6.37
CA ILE A 211 14.34 0.26 5.63
C ILE A 211 14.99 1.30 6.54
N SER A 212 14.45 1.49 7.74
CA SER A 212 15.02 2.42 8.72
C SER A 212 16.45 2.01 9.10
N ALA A 213 16.67 0.73 9.38
CA ALA A 213 18.00 0.18 9.66
C ALA A 213 18.95 0.32 8.46
N GLN A 214 18.45 0.15 7.24
CA GLN A 214 19.22 0.30 6.01
C GLN A 214 19.66 1.76 5.79
N ILE A 215 18.76 2.72 5.97
CA ILE A 215 19.07 4.15 5.88
C ILE A 215 20.11 4.53 6.93
N LEU A 216 19.96 4.08 8.19
CA LEU A 216 20.93 4.36 9.24
C LEU A 216 22.29 3.75 8.94
N THR A 217 22.33 2.50 8.47
CA THR A 217 23.57 1.83 8.08
C THR A 217 24.24 2.55 6.92
N PHE A 218 23.46 3.00 5.93
CA PHE A 218 23.97 3.78 4.81
C PHE A 218 24.60 5.10 5.27
N VAL A 219 23.88 5.89 6.08
CA VAL A 219 24.38 7.17 6.61
C VAL A 219 25.62 6.96 7.47
N TRP A 220 25.68 5.88 8.26
CA TRP A 220 26.86 5.52 9.05
C TRP A 220 28.11 5.28 8.22
N ILE A 221 27.98 4.72 7.01
CA ILE A 221 29.10 4.43 6.12
C ILE A 221 29.47 5.64 5.27
N SER A 222 28.48 6.45 4.87
CA SER A 222 28.66 7.51 3.88
C SER A 222 28.98 8.89 4.46
N GLU A 223 28.51 9.19 5.67
CA GLU A 223 28.48 10.57 6.17
C GLU A 223 29.35 10.82 7.40
N GLY A 224 29.66 12.09 7.65
CA GLY A 224 30.36 12.52 8.86
C GLY A 224 29.55 12.29 10.15
N LYS A 225 30.24 12.22 11.30
CA LYS A 225 29.64 11.95 12.61
C LYS A 225 28.46 12.85 12.98
N ALA A 226 28.47 14.12 12.54
CA ALA A 226 27.39 15.05 12.82
C ALA A 226 26.07 14.64 12.14
N VAL A 227 26.12 14.24 10.87
CA VAL A 227 24.95 13.80 10.11
C VAL A 227 24.40 12.49 10.68
N VAL A 228 25.30 11.60 11.11
CA VAL A 228 24.94 10.34 11.80
C VAL A 228 24.14 10.58 13.08
N ILE A 229 24.52 11.55 13.90
CA ILE A 229 23.81 11.84 15.15
C ILE A 229 22.41 12.41 14.85
N ILE A 230 22.31 13.34 13.91
CA ILE A 230 21.01 13.95 13.56
C ILE A 230 20.08 12.90 12.92
N SER A 231 20.60 12.05 12.03
CA SER A 231 19.80 11.01 11.37
C SER A 231 19.31 9.94 12.34
N THR A 232 20.14 9.53 13.31
CA THR A 232 19.76 8.56 14.35
C THR A 232 18.67 9.13 15.28
N VAL A 233 18.80 10.37 15.75
CA VAL A 233 17.77 11.03 16.57
C VAL A 233 16.46 11.16 15.80
N THR A 234 16.54 11.58 14.54
CA THR A 234 15.36 11.70 13.67
C THR A 234 14.69 10.35 13.44
N ALA A 235 15.48 9.29 13.18
CA ALA A 235 14.95 7.94 13.01
C ALA A 235 14.24 7.44 14.27
N VAL A 236 14.82 7.65 15.46
CA VAL A 236 14.18 7.29 16.74
C VAL A 236 12.87 8.05 16.92
N PHE A 237 12.84 9.35 16.62
CA PHE A 237 11.61 10.15 16.70
C PHE A 237 10.52 9.63 15.75
N CYS A 238 10.88 9.25 14.52
CA CYS A 238 9.95 8.62 13.57
C CYS A 238 9.44 7.25 14.03
N LEU A 239 10.19 6.52 14.87
CA LEU A 239 9.80 5.22 15.40
C LEU A 239 8.91 5.29 16.65
N ILE A 240 8.82 6.44 17.33
CA ILE A 240 7.97 6.62 18.52
C ILE A 240 6.53 6.12 18.30
N PRO A 241 5.78 6.57 17.27
CA PRO A 241 4.40 6.11 17.09
C PRO A 241 4.29 4.59 16.90
N PHE A 242 5.31 3.96 16.30
CA PHE A 242 5.34 2.52 16.14
C PHE A 242 5.55 1.78 17.46
N ILE A 243 6.38 2.34 18.34
CA ILE A 243 6.62 1.80 19.68
C ILE A 243 5.37 1.97 20.54
N THR A 244 4.77 3.17 20.55
CA THR A 244 3.61 3.49 21.42
C THR A 244 2.31 2.79 21.01
N ILE A 245 2.13 2.47 19.72
CA ILE A 245 0.96 1.69 19.27
C ILE A 245 1.11 0.21 19.66
N PHE A 246 2.32 -0.23 19.96
CA PHE A 246 2.65 -1.64 20.17
C PHE A 246 2.83 -2.04 21.64
N PHE A 247 3.27 -1.11 22.50
CA PHE A 247 3.40 -1.27 23.95
C PHE A 247 2.24 -0.57 24.66
#